data_AF-A0A4Y8C825-F1
#
_entry.id   AF-A0A4Y8C825-F1
#
_cell.length_a   1.000
_cell.length_b   1.000
_cell.length_c   1.000
_cell.angle_alpha   90.00
_cell.angle_beta   90.00
_cell.angle_gamma   90.00
#
_symmetry.space_group_name_H-M   'P 1'
#
loop_
_entity.id
_entity.type
_entity.pdbx_description
1 polymer ?
#
loop_
_entity_poly.entity_id
_entity_poly.type
_entity_poly.pdbx_seq_one_letter_code
_entity_poly.pdbx_strand_id
1 'polypeptide(L)' 'GRIVAEVGVAMIVGGNIKYDTRTITTAISLETNKGEFASGIALALVLILIAFCLNFITHKLKRT' A
#
# COMPACT_ATOMS: atom_id res chain seq x y z
N GLY A 1 14.15 -6.04 -3.14
CA GLY A 1 14.76 -5.52 -1.90
C GLY A 1 14.61 -4.01 -1.75
N ARG A 2 15.05 -3.22 -2.74
CA ARG A 2 15.09 -1.74 -2.66
C ARG A 2 13.77 -1.07 -2.24
N ILE A 3 12.64 -1.49 -2.80
CA ILE A 3 11.32 -0.90 -2.49
C ILE A 3 10.92 -1.16 -1.03
N VAL A 4 11.24 -2.34 -0.47
CA VAL A 4 10.98 -2.65 0.94
C VAL A 4 11.85 -1.82 1.86
N ALA A 5 13.13 -1.60 1.50
CA ALA A 5 14.04 -0.75 2.25
C ALA A 5 13.60 0.73 2.26
N GLU A 6 13.08 1.21 1.14
CA GLU A 6 12.54 2.57 1.01
C GLU A 6 11.32 2.79 1.92
N VAL A 7 10.38 1.84 1.93
CA VAL A 7 9.23 1.88 2.84
C VAL A 7 9.67 1.82 4.30
N GLY A 8 10.66 1.00 4.65
CA GLY A 8 11.20 0.92 6.01
C GLY A 8 11.84 2.23 6.47
N VAL A 9 12.65 2.88 5.62
CA VAL A 9 13.23 4.21 5.90
C VAL A 9 12.15 5.27 6.07
N ALA A 10 11.12 5.28 5.20
CA ALA A 10 10.02 6.23 5.29
C ALA A 10 9.23 6.08 6.61
N MET A 11 9.10 4.86 7.14
CA MET A 11 8.44 4.59 8.42
C MET A 11 9.24 5.13 9.62
N ILE A 12 10.57 5.03 9.60
CA ILE A 12 11.46 5.49 10.69
C ILE A 12 11.62 7.01 10.68
N VAL A 13 11.76 7.61 9.49
CA VAL A 13 11.97 9.06 9.31
C VAL A 13 10.68 9.87 9.52
N GLY A 14 9.51 9.23 9.52
CA GLY A 14 8.23 9.88 9.78
C GLY A 14 7.43 10.23 8.53
N GLY A 15 7.71 9.63 7.37
CA GLY A 15 6.91 9.74 6.14
C GLY A 15 5.50 9.11 6.21
N ASN A 16 5.01 8.78 7.40
CA ASN A 16 3.72 8.13 7.65
C ASN A 16 2.72 9.10 8.34
N ILE A 17 2.82 10.40 8.09
CA ILE A 17 1.89 11.41 8.61
C ILE A 17 0.54 11.30 7.92
N LYS A 18 -0.51 11.09 8.71
CA LYS A 18 -1.90 10.95 8.22
C LYS A 18 -2.33 12.22 7.46
N TYR A 19 -2.81 12.05 6.23
CA TYR A 19 -3.25 13.10 5.29
C TYR A 19 -2.16 13.98 4.65
N ASP A 20 -0.89 13.68 4.87
CA ASP A 20 0.20 14.44 4.25
C ASP A 20 1.07 13.53 3.38
N THR A 21 1.96 12.78 4.01
CA THR A 21 2.94 11.93 3.33
C THR A 21 2.58 10.44 3.36
N ARG A 22 1.52 10.05 4.10
CA ARG A 22 1.15 8.64 4.30
C ARG A 22 0.62 7.98 3.03
N THR A 23 1.46 7.11 2.46
CA THR A 23 1.10 6.22 1.35
C THR A 23 0.32 4.99 1.83
N ILE A 24 -0.40 4.34 0.91
CA ILE A 24 -1.15 3.09 1.25
C ILE A 24 -0.19 2.02 1.80
N THR A 25 0.99 1.87 1.23
CA THR A 25 2.00 0.89 1.66
C THR A 25 2.55 1.17 3.06
N THR A 26 2.79 2.44 3.42
CA THR A 26 3.21 2.81 4.78
C THR A 26 2.06 2.66 5.79
N ALA A 27 0.82 2.97 5.40
CA ALA A 27 -0.36 2.74 6.24
C ALA A 27 -0.58 1.25 6.56
N ILE A 28 -0.44 0.36 5.57
CA ILE A 28 -0.54 -1.10 5.79
C ILE A 28 0.56 -1.56 6.76
N SER A 29 1.80 -1.10 6.55
CA SER A 29 2.92 -1.47 7.41
C SER A 29 2.75 -0.92 8.84
N LEU A 30 2.21 0.28 9.00
CA LEU A 30 1.93 0.90 10.29
C LEU A 30 0.89 0.13 11.10
N GLU A 31 -0.28 -0.13 10.51
CA GLU A 31 -1.39 -0.78 11.20
C GLU A 31 -1.02 -2.24 11.54
N THR A 32 -0.24 -2.89 10.67
CA THR A 32 0.36 -4.21 10.95
C THR A 32 1.36 -4.17 12.12
N ASN A 33 2.25 -3.17 12.17
CA ASN A 33 3.22 -3.01 13.27
C ASN A 33 2.56 -2.65 14.61
N LYS A 34 1.40 -1.98 14.59
CA LYS A 34 0.61 -1.67 15.79
C LYS A 34 -0.13 -2.89 16.36
N GLY A 35 -0.16 -4.02 15.66
CA GLY A 35 -0.96 -5.19 16.04
C GLY A 35 -2.42 -5.14 15.57
N GLU A 36 -2.82 -4.08 14.87
CA GLU A 36 -4.14 -3.91 14.25
C GLU A 36 -4.19 -4.61 12.89
N PHE A 37 -3.97 -5.93 12.90
CA PHE A 37 -3.90 -6.73 11.67
C PHE A 37 -5.18 -6.68 10.85
N ALA A 38 -6.34 -6.54 11.49
CA ALA A 38 -7.62 -6.40 10.80
C ALA A 38 -7.64 -5.18 9.86
N SER A 39 -7.21 -4.01 10.35
CA SER A 39 -7.09 -2.78 9.56
C SER A 39 -6.02 -2.89 8.48
N GLY A 40 -4.86 -3.48 8.81
CA GLY A 40 -3.78 -3.72 7.85
C GLY A 40 -4.20 -4.62 6.67
N ILE A 41 -4.90 -5.72 6.96
CA ILE A 41 -5.42 -6.67 5.96
C ILE A 41 -6.51 -6.02 5.12
N ALA A 42 -7.43 -5.25 5.72
CA ALA A 42 -8.47 -4.55 4.97
C ALA A 42 -7.87 -3.59 3.93
N LEU A 43 -6.86 -2.80 4.32
CA LEU A 43 -6.16 -1.89 3.40
C LEU A 43 -5.39 -2.64 2.30
N ALA A 44 -4.75 -3.75 2.64
CA ALA A 44 -4.04 -4.59 1.66
C ALA A 44 -5.01 -5.18 0.61
N LEU A 45 -6.19 -5.62 1.04
CA LEU A 45 -7.19 -6.23 0.16
C LEU A 45 -7.78 -5.20 -0.82
N VAL A 46 -8.01 -3.97 -0.34
CA VAL A 46 -8.39 -2.83 -1.20
C VAL A 46 -7.32 -2.54 -2.26
N LEU A 47 -6.04 -2.53 -1.87
CA LEU A 47 -4.95 -2.29 -2.81
C LEU A 47 -4.88 -3.38 -3.91
N ILE A 48 -5.07 -4.64 -3.53
CA ILE A 48 -5.09 -5.77 -4.49
C ILE A 48 -6.28 -5.64 -5.46
N LEU A 49 -7.47 -5.28 -4.97
CA LEU A 49 -8.63 -5.05 -5.83
C LEU A 49 -8.39 -3.94 -6.85
N ILE A 50 -7.78 -2.82 -6.42
CA ILE A 50 -7.44 -1.70 -7.32
C ILE A 50 -6.41 -2.16 -8.36
N ALA A 51 -5.36 -2.86 -7.93
CA ALA A 51 -4.34 -3.38 -8.85
C ALA A 51 -4.94 -4.35 -9.87
N PHE A 52 -5.86 -5.22 -9.44
CA PHE A 52 -6.53 -6.16 -10.32
C PHE A 52 -7.47 -5.45 -11.32
N CYS A 53 -8.26 -4.48 -10.86
CA CYS A 53 -9.09 -3.65 -11.73
C CYS A 53 -8.25 -2.90 -12.78
N LEU A 54 -7.17 -2.24 -12.35
CA LEU A 54 -6.26 -1.53 -13.27
C LEU A 54 -5.59 -2.48 -14.26
N ASN A 55 -5.15 -3.65 -13.79
CA ASN A 55 -4.59 -4.68 -14.66
C ASN A 55 -5.62 -5.16 -15.68
N PHE A 56 -6.86 -5.40 -15.26
CA PHE A 56 -7.95 -5.82 -16.13
C PHE A 56 -8.30 -4.76 -17.18
N ILE A 57 -8.42 -3.49 -16.79
CA ILE A 57 -8.67 -2.37 -17.70
C ILE A 57 -7.52 -2.25 -18.72
N THR A 58 -6.28 -2.29 -18.24
CA THR A 58 -5.10 -2.20 -19.11
C THR A 58 -5.02 -3.39 -20.06
N HIS A 59 -5.34 -4.59 -19.58
CA HIS A 59 -5.38 -5.80 -20.39
C HIS A 59 -6.48 -5.75 -21.46
N LYS A 60 -7.67 -5.23 -21.13
CA LYS A 60 -8.78 -5.02 -22.08
C LYS A 60 -8.43 -3.96 -23.12
N LEU A 61 -7.81 -2.86 -22.71
CA LEU A 61 -7.40 -1.77 -23.60
C LEU A 61 -6.27 -2.20 -24.54
N LYS A 62 -5.28 -2.96 -24.06
CA LYS A 62 -4.17 -3.47 -24.87
C LYS A 62 -4.59 -4.57 -25.87
N ARG A 63 -5.74 -5.21 -25.64
CA ARG A 63 -6.30 -6.24 -26.53
C ARG A 63 -7.24 -5.67 -27.60
N THR A 64 -7.52 -4.37 -27.55
CA THR A 64 -8.25 -3.64 -28.62
C THR A 64 -7.23 -3.02 -29.56
#